data_AF-A0A1M6AAG5-F1
#
_entry.id   AF-A0A1M6AAG5-F1
#
_cell.length_a   1.000
_cell.length_b   1.000
_cell.length_c   1.000
_cell.angle_alpha   90.00
_cell.angle_beta   90.00
_cell.angle_gamma   90.00
#
_symmetry.space_group_name_H-M   'P 1'
#
loop_
_entity.id
_entity.type
_entity.pdbx_description
1 polymer ?
#
loop_
_entity_poly.entity_id
_entity_poly.type
_entity_poly.pdbx_seq_one_letter_code
_entity_poly.pdbx_strand_id
1 'polypeptide(L)'
;MQDVTELQRRITAALGRIGAGLDKLDAARPDPEPADEGPSPELLAAQGELESERALNAQLQERIQANRDRSEAQEEKLRAELEELRTLLRKTEEDRAQLKAVNDALRDSNAALREANEKAMGDDSLVNTALQTELDALRQVRASDRAELDAIVRLLEPALSETTATEEAAHNA
;
A
#
# COMPACT_ATOMS: atom_id res chain seq x y z
N MET A 1 -62.40 -69.63 -50.06
CA MET A 1 -62.87 -69.70 -48.66
C MET A 1 -61.83 -70.28 -47.70
N GLN A 2 -60.96 -71.23 -48.12
CA GLN A 2 -59.87 -71.76 -47.26
C GLN A 2 -58.74 -70.73 -46.97
N ASP A 3 -58.44 -69.83 -47.91
CA ASP A 3 -57.40 -68.81 -47.71
C ASP A 3 -57.74 -67.81 -46.61
N VAL A 4 -59.03 -67.49 -46.42
CA VAL A 4 -59.49 -66.54 -45.40
C VAL A 4 -59.34 -67.15 -44.00
N THR A 5 -59.66 -68.43 -43.83
CA THR A 5 -59.49 -69.15 -42.56
C THR A 5 -58.02 -69.37 -42.23
N GLU A 6 -57.17 -69.64 -43.21
CA GLU A 6 -55.71 -69.72 -43.06
C GLU A 6 -55.13 -68.36 -42.61
N LEU A 7 -55.55 -67.26 -43.25
CA LEU A 7 -55.16 -65.90 -42.91
C LEU A 7 -55.64 -65.51 -41.50
N GLN A 8 -56.88 -65.84 -41.14
CA GLN A 8 -57.39 -65.61 -39.79
C GLN A 8 -56.58 -66.37 -38.73
N ARG A 9 -56.24 -67.64 -38.98
CA ARG A 9 -55.41 -68.43 -38.07
C ARG A 9 -54.01 -67.81 -37.89
N ARG A 10 -53.42 -67.33 -38.99
CA ARG A 10 -52.11 -66.65 -38.95
C ARG A 10 -52.17 -65.30 -38.24
N ILE A 11 -53.22 -64.51 -38.44
CA ILE A 11 -53.42 -63.22 -37.76
C ILE A 11 -53.58 -63.43 -36.26
N THR A 12 -54.40 -64.39 -35.82
CA THR A 12 -54.57 -64.70 -34.39
C THR A 12 -53.27 -65.16 -33.75
N ALA A 13 -52.49 -66.00 -34.46
CA ALA A 13 -51.18 -66.43 -33.97
C ALA A 13 -50.16 -65.27 -33.90
N ALA A 14 -50.21 -64.35 -34.86
CA ALA A 14 -49.36 -63.16 -34.87
C ALA A 14 -49.72 -62.19 -33.72
N LEU A 15 -51.02 -61.95 -33.50
CA LEU A 15 -51.50 -61.11 -32.40
C LEU A 15 -51.15 -61.69 -31.03
N GLY A 16 -51.28 -63.00 -30.84
CA GLY A 16 -50.85 -63.65 -29.61
C GLY A 16 -49.33 -63.54 -29.36
N ARG A 17 -48.53 -63.56 -30.43
CA ARG A 17 -47.08 -63.39 -30.35
C ARG A 17 -46.67 -61.94 -30.06
N ILE A 18 -47.43 -60.96 -30.57
CA ILE A 18 -47.27 -59.54 -30.25
C ILE A 18 -47.66 -59.28 -28.80
N GLY A 19 -48.79 -59.83 -28.33
CA GLY A 19 -49.21 -59.73 -26.92
C GLY A 19 -48.13 -60.26 -25.97
N ALA A 20 -47.67 -61.48 -26.19
CA ALA A 20 -46.58 -62.05 -25.40
C ALA A 20 -45.24 -61.30 -25.54
N GLY A 21 -45.03 -60.60 -26.66
CA GLY A 21 -43.87 -59.73 -26.87
C GLY A 21 -43.97 -58.43 -26.07
N LEU A 22 -45.17 -57.84 -26.00
CA LEU A 22 -45.47 -56.64 -25.22
C LEU A 22 -45.37 -56.94 -23.72
N ASP A 23 -45.92 -58.06 -23.26
CA ASP A 23 -45.83 -58.46 -21.85
C ASP A 23 -44.37 -58.67 -21.41
N LYS A 24 -43.51 -59.19 -22.30
CA LYS A 24 -42.07 -59.31 -22.04
C LYS A 24 -41.35 -57.96 -22.06
N LEU A 25 -41.79 -57.03 -22.91
CA LEU A 25 -41.23 -55.68 -22.94
C LEU A 25 -41.62 -54.88 -21.71
N ASP A 26 -42.83 -55.10 -21.19
CA ASP A 26 -43.33 -54.46 -19.98
C ASP A 26 -42.69 -55.09 -18.72
N ALA A 27 -42.45 -56.41 -18.72
CA ALA A 27 -41.69 -57.09 -17.67
C ALA A 27 -40.17 -56.83 -17.73
N ALA A 28 -39.64 -56.51 -18.91
CA ALA A 28 -38.25 -56.07 -19.10
C ALA A 28 -38.09 -54.56 -18.96
N ARG A 29 -39.19 -53.82 -18.76
CA ARG A 29 -39.13 -52.43 -18.37
C ARG A 29 -38.57 -52.43 -16.94
N PRO A 30 -37.38 -51.86 -16.71
CA PRO A 30 -36.93 -51.68 -15.35
C PRO A 30 -38.00 -50.87 -14.62
N ASP A 31 -38.35 -51.30 -13.40
CA ASP A 31 -39.19 -50.50 -12.51
C ASP A 31 -38.65 -49.06 -12.53
N PRO A 32 -39.52 -48.04 -12.53
CA PRO A 32 -39.04 -46.67 -12.39
C PRO A 32 -38.14 -46.64 -11.14
N GLU A 33 -36.85 -46.35 -11.35
CA GLU A 33 -35.93 -46.12 -10.25
C GLU A 33 -36.61 -45.17 -9.27
N PRO A 34 -36.57 -45.46 -7.95
CA PRO A 34 -37.17 -44.57 -6.97
C PRO A 34 -36.66 -43.16 -7.26
N ALA A 35 -37.60 -42.24 -7.43
CA ALA A 35 -37.31 -40.86 -7.77
C ALA A 35 -36.23 -40.33 -6.82
N ASP A 36 -35.08 -39.98 -7.41
CA ASP A 36 -34.04 -39.09 -6.89
C ASP A 36 -34.17 -38.83 -5.39
N GLU A 37 -33.67 -39.78 -4.58
CA GLU A 37 -33.37 -39.49 -3.18
C GLU A 37 -32.46 -38.26 -3.21
N GLY A 38 -32.97 -37.12 -2.72
CA GLY A 38 -32.26 -35.84 -2.79
C GLY A 38 -30.80 -35.93 -2.33
N PRO A 39 -29.99 -34.89 -2.59
CA PRO A 39 -28.54 -34.95 -2.48
C PRO A 39 -28.10 -35.67 -1.20
N SER A 40 -27.25 -36.69 -1.38
CA SER A 40 -26.82 -37.56 -0.29
C SER A 40 -26.29 -36.71 0.88
N PRO A 41 -26.45 -37.17 2.13
CA PRO A 41 -25.99 -36.41 3.30
C PRO A 41 -24.48 -36.09 3.24
N GLU A 42 -23.68 -36.94 2.57
CA GLU A 42 -22.26 -36.72 2.29
C GLU A 42 -22.03 -35.55 1.31
N LEU A 43 -22.84 -35.43 0.25
CA LEU A 43 -22.78 -34.31 -0.69
C LEU A 43 -23.14 -32.98 -0.01
N LEU A 44 -24.17 -32.98 0.84
CA LEU A 44 -24.57 -31.80 1.61
C LEU A 44 -23.47 -31.37 2.60
N ALA A 45 -22.83 -32.32 3.28
CA ALA A 45 -21.71 -32.04 4.18
C ALA A 45 -20.51 -31.45 3.44
N ALA A 46 -20.13 -32.05 2.31
CA ALA A 46 -19.02 -31.57 1.47
C ALA A 46 -19.31 -30.16 0.89
N GLN A 47 -20.56 -29.87 0.53
CA GLN A 47 -20.97 -28.53 0.10
C GLN A 47 -20.83 -27.50 1.24
N GLY A 48 -21.25 -27.84 2.45
CA GLY A 48 -21.09 -26.98 3.63
C GLY A 48 -19.63 -26.70 3.98
N GLU A 49 -18.76 -27.70 3.90
CA GLU A 49 -17.31 -27.53 4.10
C GLU A 49 -16.70 -26.62 3.01
N LEU A 50 -17.06 -26.82 1.74
CA LEU A 50 -16.58 -25.99 0.64
C LEU A 50 -17.03 -24.53 0.78
N GLU A 51 -18.27 -24.28 1.23
CA GLU A 51 -18.77 -22.94 1.51
C GLU A 51 -18.00 -22.28 2.66
N SER A 52 -17.74 -23.02 3.74
CA SER A 52 -16.91 -22.57 4.87
C SER A 52 -15.49 -22.21 4.43
N GLU A 53 -14.83 -23.07 3.65
CA GLU A 53 -13.49 -22.81 3.12
C GLU A 53 -13.46 -21.61 2.17
N ARG A 54 -14.50 -21.44 1.34
CA ARG A 54 -14.63 -20.26 0.46
C ARG A 54 -14.80 -18.98 1.27
N ALA A 55 -15.60 -19.00 2.34
CA ALA A 55 -15.78 -17.86 3.22
C ALA A 55 -14.46 -17.48 3.94
N LEU A 56 -13.72 -18.48 4.44
CA LEU A 56 -12.40 -18.27 5.05
C LEU A 56 -11.39 -17.72 4.04
N ASN A 57 -11.36 -18.26 2.81
CA ASN A 57 -10.49 -17.75 1.76
C ASN A 57 -10.83 -16.29 1.40
N ALA A 58 -12.11 -15.94 1.27
CA ALA A 58 -12.51 -14.56 0.99
C ALA A 58 -12.05 -13.62 2.10
N GLN A 59 -12.23 -14.00 3.36
CA GLN A 59 -11.77 -13.22 4.51
C GLN A 59 -10.23 -13.07 4.53
N LEU A 60 -9.49 -14.13 4.23
CA LEU A 60 -8.03 -14.09 4.17
C LEU A 60 -7.54 -13.20 3.02
N GLN A 61 -8.18 -13.26 1.85
CA GLN A 61 -7.87 -12.40 0.71
C GLN A 61 -8.12 -10.92 1.05
N GLU A 62 -9.23 -10.61 1.69
CA GLU A 62 -9.53 -9.25 2.15
C GLU A 62 -8.47 -8.76 3.15
N ARG A 63 -8.09 -9.60 4.12
CA ARG A 63 -7.03 -9.26 5.09
C ARG A 63 -5.67 -9.06 4.43
N ILE A 64 -5.32 -9.87 3.43
CA ILE A 64 -4.08 -9.73 2.67
C ILE A 64 -4.11 -8.42 1.89
N GLN A 65 -5.23 -8.09 1.25
CA GLN A 65 -5.37 -6.84 0.51
C GLN A 65 -5.24 -5.63 1.44
N ALA A 66 -5.98 -5.62 2.55
CA ALA A 66 -5.90 -4.54 3.54
C ALA A 66 -4.48 -4.40 4.13
N ASN A 67 -3.75 -5.50 4.33
CA ASN A 67 -2.37 -5.45 4.79
C ASN A 67 -1.42 -4.89 3.72
N ARG A 68 -1.61 -5.29 2.45
CA ARG A 68 -0.84 -4.75 1.32
C ARG A 68 -1.08 -3.25 1.17
N ASP A 69 -2.33 -2.81 1.13
CA ASP A 69 -2.68 -1.39 1.01
C ASP A 69 -2.05 -0.58 2.14
N ARG A 70 -2.06 -1.10 3.37
CA ARG A 70 -1.40 -0.46 4.52
C ARG A 70 0.12 -0.43 4.37
N SER A 71 0.73 -1.50 3.89
CA SER A 71 2.18 -1.58 3.67
C SER A 71 2.62 -0.61 2.56
N GLU A 72 1.87 -0.55 1.46
CA GLU A 72 2.11 0.37 0.34
C GLU A 72 2.01 1.82 0.80
N ALA A 73 0.96 2.18 1.56
CA ALA A 73 0.81 3.51 2.13
C ALA A 73 1.97 3.88 3.09
N GLN A 74 2.45 2.93 3.90
CA GLN A 74 3.60 3.13 4.78
C GLN A 74 4.90 3.30 3.99
N GLU A 75 5.10 2.52 2.94
CA GLU A 75 6.27 2.66 2.06
C GLU A 75 6.28 4.01 1.35
N GLU A 76 5.14 4.47 0.83
CA GLU A 76 5.04 5.79 0.21
C GLU A 76 5.37 6.91 1.18
N LYS A 77 4.85 6.84 2.42
CA LYS A 77 5.16 7.81 3.47
C LYS A 77 6.66 7.82 3.80
N LEU A 78 7.27 6.65 4.01
CA LEU A 78 8.70 6.55 4.31
C LEU A 78 9.56 7.03 3.14
N ARG A 79 9.16 6.76 1.89
CA ARG A 79 9.85 7.29 0.70
C ARG A 79 9.79 8.81 0.65
N ALA A 80 8.63 9.41 0.94
CA ALA A 80 8.49 10.87 1.01
C ALA A 80 9.38 11.48 2.10
N GLU A 81 9.37 10.91 3.31
CA GLU A 81 10.22 11.35 4.42
C GLU A 81 11.72 11.23 4.09
N LEU A 82 12.14 10.16 3.41
CA LEU A 82 13.53 9.99 2.98
C LEU A 82 13.96 11.04 1.96
N GLU A 83 13.10 11.40 1.00
CA GLU A 83 13.41 12.45 0.03
C GLU A 83 13.48 13.84 0.69
N GLU A 84 12.63 14.11 1.67
CA GLU A 84 12.69 15.33 2.47
C GLU A 84 13.99 15.40 3.28
N LEU A 85 14.35 14.32 3.98
CA LEU A 85 15.60 14.22 4.75
C LEU A 85 16.83 14.38 3.85
N ARG A 86 16.84 13.78 2.65
CA ARG A 86 17.92 13.97 1.66
C ARG A 86 18.05 15.43 1.23
N THR A 87 16.92 16.10 1.03
CA THR A 87 16.90 17.51 0.65
C THR A 87 17.45 18.40 1.77
N LEU A 88 17.04 18.14 3.00
CA LEU A 88 17.54 18.82 4.20
C LEU A 88 19.04 18.59 4.39
N LEU A 89 19.51 17.35 4.24
CA LEU A 89 20.93 17.01 4.38
C LEU A 89 21.80 17.75 3.35
N ARG A 90 21.37 17.78 2.08
CA ARG A 90 22.10 18.54 1.06
C ARG A 90 22.17 20.02 1.40
N LYS A 91 21.07 20.61 1.89
CA LYS A 91 21.06 22.02 2.31
C LYS A 91 22.00 22.28 3.48
N THR A 92 22.01 21.42 4.50
CA THR A 92 22.93 21.59 5.63
C THR A 92 24.39 21.38 5.24
N GLU A 93 24.68 20.49 4.28
CA GLU A 93 26.01 20.33 3.71
C GLU A 93 26.47 21.59 2.95
N GLU A 94 25.57 22.21 2.16
CA GLU A 94 25.82 23.48 1.46
C GLU A 94 26.08 24.62 2.46
N ASP A 95 25.23 24.77 3.48
CA ASP A 95 25.37 25.78 4.52
C ASP A 95 26.70 25.61 5.29
N ARG A 96 27.08 24.36 5.61
CA ARG A 96 28.36 24.04 6.26
C ARG A 96 29.56 24.38 5.37
N ALA A 97 29.47 24.11 4.07
CA ALA A 97 30.53 24.45 3.12
C ALA A 97 30.70 25.98 3.01
N GLN A 98 29.59 26.72 2.97
CA GLN A 98 29.59 28.19 2.97
C GLN A 98 30.18 28.76 4.25
N LEU A 99 29.77 28.27 5.43
CA LEU A 99 30.34 28.69 6.71
C LEU A 99 31.85 28.43 6.78
N LYS A 100 32.31 27.29 6.26
CA LYS A 100 33.75 26.99 6.20
C LYS A 100 34.48 28.00 5.30
N ALA A 101 33.96 28.28 4.11
CA ALA A 101 34.55 29.25 3.19
C ALA A 101 34.63 30.66 3.81
N VAL A 102 33.58 31.09 4.50
CA VAL A 102 33.55 32.37 5.22
C VAL A 102 34.55 32.39 6.37
N ASN A 103 34.68 31.29 7.13
CA ASN A 103 35.65 31.21 8.22
C ASN A 103 37.10 31.27 7.70
N ASP A 104 37.39 30.60 6.60
CA ASP A 104 38.70 30.63 5.95
C ASP A 104 39.01 32.05 5.43
N ALA A 105 38.04 32.72 4.78
CA ALA A 105 38.18 34.12 4.35
C ALA A 105 38.42 35.09 5.53
N LEU A 106 37.74 34.88 6.67
CA LEU A 106 37.98 35.65 7.89
C LEU A 106 39.38 35.43 8.46
N ARG A 107 39.89 34.19 8.44
CA ARG A 107 41.26 33.90 8.89
C ARG A 107 42.29 34.59 8.00
N ASP A 108 42.09 34.53 6.69
CA ASP A 108 42.97 35.20 5.72
C ASP A 108 42.95 36.72 5.92
N SER A 109 41.75 37.31 6.08
CA SER A 109 41.62 38.75 6.35
C SER A 109 42.27 39.16 7.68
N ASN A 110 42.13 38.35 8.73
CA ASN A 110 42.79 38.61 10.01
C ASN A 110 44.32 38.49 9.91
N ALA A 111 44.83 37.52 9.13
CA ALA A 111 46.25 37.39 8.88
C ALA A 111 46.80 38.60 8.13
N ALA A 112 46.12 39.05 7.07
CA ALA A 112 46.49 40.25 6.31
C ALA A 112 46.47 41.52 7.18
N LEU A 113 45.47 41.66 8.06
CA LEU A 113 45.41 42.77 9.02
C LEU A 113 46.55 42.74 10.04
N ARG A 114 46.91 41.56 10.54
CA ARG A 114 48.06 41.40 11.45
C ARG A 114 49.36 41.77 10.76
N GLU A 115 49.56 41.31 9.52
CA GLU A 115 50.74 41.64 8.71
C GLU A 115 50.81 43.16 8.41
N ALA A 116 49.69 43.80 8.08
CA ALA A 116 49.63 45.25 7.85
C ALA A 116 49.93 46.05 9.13
N ASN A 117 49.38 45.61 10.26
CA ASN A 117 49.65 46.21 11.58
C ASN A 117 51.10 46.02 12.02
N GLU A 118 51.71 44.84 11.80
CA GLU A 118 53.13 44.59 12.07
C GLU A 118 54.05 45.45 11.21
N LYS A 119 53.65 45.75 9.97
CA LYS A 119 54.35 46.68 9.07
C LYS A 119 54.10 48.16 9.41
N ALA A 120 53.35 48.46 10.47
CA ALA A 120 52.96 49.80 10.90
C ALA A 120 52.30 50.64 9.78
N MET A 121 51.67 49.99 8.81
CA MET A 121 50.83 50.62 7.79
C MET A 121 49.38 50.34 8.15
N GLY A 122 48.80 51.20 8.99
CA GLY A 122 47.36 51.20 9.25
C GLY A 122 46.61 51.63 7.99
N ASP A 123 46.25 50.66 7.15
CA ASP A 123 45.48 50.90 5.94
C ASP A 123 43.97 50.73 6.26
N ASP A 124 43.26 51.85 6.36
CA ASP A 124 41.82 51.91 6.67
C ASP A 124 40.97 51.05 5.72
N SER A 125 41.45 50.79 4.52
CA SER A 125 40.76 49.92 3.54
C SER A 125 40.73 48.45 3.96
N LEU A 126 41.78 47.95 4.60
CA LEU A 126 41.84 46.56 5.09
C LEU A 126 40.94 46.36 6.31
N VAL A 127 40.87 47.37 7.20
CA VAL A 127 39.97 47.35 8.36
C VAL A 127 38.52 47.32 7.92
N ASN A 128 38.15 48.17 6.94
CA ASN A 128 36.79 48.18 6.39
C ASN A 128 36.43 46.85 5.69
N THR A 129 37.38 46.24 4.99
CA THR A 129 37.18 44.93 4.33
C THR A 129 36.98 43.81 5.35
N ALA A 130 37.76 43.80 6.43
CA ALA A 130 37.61 42.82 7.50
C ALA A 130 36.28 42.99 8.24
N LEU A 131 35.89 44.23 8.55
CA LEU A 131 34.61 44.54 9.17
C LEU A 131 33.42 44.11 8.29
N GLN A 132 33.49 44.34 6.97
CA GLN A 132 32.47 43.86 6.03
C GLN A 132 32.40 42.33 6.03
N THR A 133 33.55 41.65 5.97
CA THR A 133 33.62 40.18 5.99
C THR A 133 33.06 39.60 7.29
N GLU A 134 33.31 40.24 8.44
CA GLU A 134 32.75 39.85 9.73
C GLU A 134 31.23 40.06 9.78
N LEU A 135 30.75 41.16 9.21
CA LEU A 135 29.32 41.46 9.15
C LEU A 135 28.57 40.47 8.25
N ASP A 136 29.17 40.08 7.13
CA ASP A 136 28.64 39.05 6.24
C ASP A 136 28.69 37.67 6.90
N ALA A 137 29.74 37.35 7.66
CA ALA A 137 29.81 36.12 8.46
C ALA A 137 28.72 36.07 9.54
N LEU A 138 28.52 37.16 10.28
CA LEU A 138 27.46 37.25 11.29
C LEU A 138 26.07 37.14 10.68
N ARG A 139 25.85 37.70 9.49
CA ARG A 139 24.60 37.53 8.74
C ARG A 139 24.38 36.08 8.32
N GLN A 140 25.43 35.42 7.82
CA GLN A 140 25.39 34.02 7.42
C GLN A 140 25.03 33.11 8.60
N VAL A 141 25.68 33.30 9.75
CA VAL A 141 25.40 32.55 10.99
C VAL A 141 23.95 32.76 11.42
N ARG A 142 23.47 34.01 11.47
CA ARG A 142 22.06 34.28 11.82
C ARG A 142 21.06 33.67 10.84
N ALA A 143 21.39 33.61 9.54
CA ALA A 143 20.55 32.97 8.54
C ALA A 143 20.49 31.45 8.74
N SER A 144 21.63 30.83 9.06
CA SER A 144 21.71 29.41 9.44
C SER A 144 20.89 29.11 10.68
N ASP A 145 21.09 29.89 11.76
CA ASP A 145 20.35 29.74 13.02
C ASP A 145 18.84 29.86 12.78
N ARG A 146 18.41 30.81 11.94
CA ARG A 146 16.99 30.98 11.57
C ARG A 146 16.47 29.75 10.82
N ALA A 147 17.22 29.22 9.87
CA ALA A 147 16.82 28.04 9.11
C ALA A 147 16.71 26.78 9.99
N GLU A 148 17.61 26.62 10.97
CA GLU A 148 17.54 25.56 11.97
C GLU A 148 16.32 25.72 12.87
N LEU A 149 16.05 26.93 13.37
CA LEU A 149 14.87 27.22 14.18
C LEU A 149 13.57 26.97 13.41
N ASP A 150 13.47 27.38 12.14
CA ASP A 150 12.30 27.13 11.30
C ASP A 150 12.08 25.63 11.06
N ALA A 151 13.16 24.85 10.91
CA ALA A 151 13.09 23.39 10.80
C ALA A 151 12.60 22.74 12.12
N ILE A 152 13.10 23.21 13.27
CA ILE A 152 12.63 22.77 14.59
C ILE A 152 11.14 23.09 14.76
N VAL A 153 10.71 24.31 14.41
CA VAL A 153 9.29 24.71 14.50
C VAL A 153 8.41 23.80 13.66
N ARG A 154 8.79 23.52 12.40
CA ARG A 154 8.04 22.58 11.54
C ARG A 154 7.97 21.17 12.12
N LEU A 155 9.02 20.70 12.79
CA LEU A 155 9.02 19.39 13.43
C LEU A 155 8.10 19.35 14.67
N LEU A 156 7.98 20.47 15.39
CA LEU A 156 7.15 20.60 16.59
C LEU A 156 5.67 20.90 16.28
N GLU A 157 5.36 21.46 15.11
CA GLU A 157 4.01 21.85 14.69
C GLU A 157 3.00 20.68 14.68
N PRO A 158 3.34 19.45 14.23
CA PRO A 158 2.47 18.28 14.36
C PRO A 158 2.17 17.91 15.82
N ALA A 159 3.16 17.98 16.72
CA ALA A 159 2.99 17.63 18.13
C ALA A 159 2.12 18.65 18.89
N LEU A 160 2.21 19.93 18.52
CA LEU A 160 1.36 21.00 19.06
C LEU A 160 -0.08 20.88 18.55
N SER A 161 -0.27 20.56 17.26
CA SER A 161 -1.61 20.42 16.68
C SER A 161 -2.37 19.19 17.19
N GLU A 162 -1.69 18.08 17.48
CA GLU A 162 -2.28 16.92 18.17
C GLU A 162 -2.69 17.24 19.62
N THR A 163 -1.93 18.08 20.32
CA THR A 163 -2.25 18.54 21.69
C THR A 163 -3.49 19.45 21.68
N THR A 164 -3.60 20.38 20.73
CA THR A 164 -4.79 21.24 20.63
C THR A 164 -6.05 20.47 20.21
N ALA A 165 -5.91 19.48 19.32
CA ALA A 165 -7.03 18.64 18.90
C ALA A 165 -7.54 17.71 20.03
N THR A 166 -6.64 17.25 20.91
CA THR A 166 -7.01 16.43 22.07
C THR A 166 -7.63 17.27 23.20
N GLU A 167 -7.22 18.53 23.39
CA GLU A 167 -7.87 19.46 24.33
C GLU A 167 -9.28 19.91 23.87
N GLU A 168 -9.48 20.20 22.58
CA GLU A 168 -10.81 20.56 22.05
C GLU A 168 -11.82 19.39 22.10
N ALA A 169 -11.35 18.15 21.88
CA ALA A 169 -12.17 16.96 22.03
C ALA A 169 -12.58 16.68 23.50
N ALA A 170 -11.74 17.05 24.47
CA ALA A 170 -12.04 16.92 25.89
C ALA A 170 -12.96 18.03 26.42
N HIS A 171 -13.05 19.18 25.76
CA HIS A 171 -13.93 20.29 26.16
C HIS A 171 -15.35 20.19 25.56
N ASN A 172 -15.52 19.45 24.46
CA ASN A 172 -16.81 19.25 23.78
C ASN A 172 -17.52 17.92 24.16
N ALA A 173 -16.98 17.16 25.12
CA ALA A 173 -17.58 15.94 25.68
C ALA A 173 -18.08 16.16 27.12
#